data_AF-T1JXB8-F1
#
_entry.id   AF-T1JXB8-F1
#
_cell.length_a   1.000
_cell.length_b   1.000
_cell.length_c   1.000
_cell.angle_alpha   90.00
_cell.angle_beta   90.00
_cell.angle_gamma   90.00
#
_symmetry.space_group_name_H-M   'P 1'
#
loop_
_entity.id
_entity.type
_entity.pdbx_description
1 polymer ?
#
loop_
_entity_poly.entity_id
_entity_poly.type
_entity_poly.pdbx_seq_one_letter_code
_entity_poly.pdbx_strand_id
1 'polypeptide(L)'
;MGCGSSASYRRNDQMSRPDTKNLRTNGNNTKSIEITKEALQSYLDLEHAIRDQEKKHILETYQIKTEQLDQLEEALVQMEELLAQCQDEASSFSKKLGNGDLHTTREFILRKSYTDQKLSGDEENFLDVLNKQELVERDYKNTLSQIEELKTDIARLSKEGEKLQKLYASRDELLDTIFEGQYGSDLENQLERELDWLLEQKRHVDQAYFRWRQAQIQVKQACALLSESVQKWKDVLSIPIEENETRYEMVAEVRNKLSEASSDLQSAQRYLPNITFPYCSPDEIATLDKAISYIFTDMQTRERHEHALFCYQTTYKRAASLKQWLEHVLTSTISRDLFEITEDCKARASELRNERTRLIRQRIKEITGNDLDYDGKGSHELRDSGVDSEFDDTSTADEQIARIFESSRSERKGAKSLTPDPTRVPFVMPTPLPSADLAPTPQKEEIFGRIESLRNRYKKEIMDLERNQKLNQARVTQGLKEKLQH
;
A
#
# COMPACT_ATOMS: atom_id res chain seq x y z
N MET A 1 -18.36 -1.00 -41.31
CA MET A 1 -18.14 -2.46 -41.20
C MET A 1 -17.05 -2.61 -40.16
N GLY A 2 -17.30 -2.91 -38.89
CA GLY A 2 -18.10 -4.00 -38.32
C GLY A 2 -17.10 -4.99 -37.70
N CYS A 3 -17.18 -5.19 -36.38
CA CYS A 3 -16.25 -5.86 -35.42
C CYS A 3 -15.36 -4.85 -34.66
N GLY A 4 -15.54 -4.52 -33.38
CA GLY A 4 -16.34 -5.14 -32.31
C GLY A 4 -15.47 -6.01 -31.40
N SER A 5 -14.78 -5.41 -30.42
CA SER A 5 -14.31 -6.14 -29.22
C SER A 5 -14.04 -5.16 -28.08
N SER A 6 -15.07 -4.90 -27.29
CA SER A 6 -14.99 -4.18 -26.02
C SER A 6 -14.74 -5.22 -24.94
N ALA A 7 -13.48 -5.40 -24.54
CA ALA A 7 -13.12 -6.27 -23.43
C ALA A 7 -13.38 -5.53 -22.10
N SER A 8 -14.61 -5.64 -21.61
CA SER A 8 -14.97 -5.28 -20.24
C SER A 8 -14.30 -6.24 -19.26
N TYR A 9 -13.21 -5.81 -18.62
CA TYR A 9 -12.57 -6.59 -17.56
C TYR A 9 -13.45 -6.60 -16.30
N ARG A 10 -13.93 -7.79 -15.97
CA ARG A 10 -14.73 -8.08 -14.78
C ARG A 10 -13.84 -8.00 -13.54
N ARG A 11 -14.32 -7.26 -12.54
CA ARG A 11 -13.85 -7.28 -11.16
C ARG A 11 -13.78 -8.72 -10.63
N ASN A 12 -12.62 -9.12 -10.12
CA ASN A 12 -12.49 -10.25 -9.20
C ASN A 12 -12.76 -9.75 -7.76
N ASP A 13 -14.00 -9.32 -7.51
CA ASP A 13 -14.58 -9.22 -6.17
C ASP A 13 -15.25 -10.57 -5.84
N GLN A 14 -14.47 -11.64 -5.63
CA GLN A 14 -14.99 -12.90 -5.09
C GLN A 14 -13.91 -13.61 -4.25
N MET A 15 -13.67 -13.10 -3.05
CA MET A 15 -13.64 -13.99 -1.88
C MET A 15 -14.96 -13.81 -1.14
N SER A 16 -16.02 -14.39 -1.71
CA SER A 16 -17.29 -14.57 -1.02
C SER A 16 -17.06 -15.40 0.22
N ARG A 17 -17.38 -14.84 1.40
CA ARG A 17 -17.74 -15.66 2.57
C ARG A 17 -18.83 -16.66 2.11
N PRO A 18 -18.74 -17.95 2.41
CA PRO A 18 -19.79 -18.88 2.03
C PRO A 18 -21.09 -18.52 2.77
N ASP A 19 -22.17 -18.33 2.01
CA ASP A 19 -23.54 -18.23 2.51
C ASP A 19 -23.86 -19.49 3.33
N THR A 20 -23.84 -19.38 4.66
CA THR A 20 -24.26 -20.44 5.56
C THR A 20 -25.77 -20.45 5.74
N LYS A 21 -26.52 -20.76 4.67
CA LYS A 21 -27.91 -21.26 4.82
C LYS A 21 -28.27 -22.36 3.83
N ASN A 22 -28.64 -23.49 4.43
CA ASN A 22 -29.40 -24.63 3.91
C ASN A 22 -28.66 -25.67 3.05
N LEU A 23 -28.15 -26.71 3.73
CA LEU A 23 -28.40 -28.10 3.34
C LEU A 23 -28.56 -28.95 4.60
N ARG A 24 -29.79 -29.41 4.82
CA ARG A 24 -30.18 -30.34 5.88
C ARG A 24 -30.07 -31.78 5.36
N THR A 25 -29.83 -32.67 6.32
CA THR A 25 -29.98 -34.14 6.34
C THR A 25 -28.97 -35.01 5.59
N ASN A 26 -28.05 -35.61 6.36
CA ASN A 26 -28.02 -37.07 6.52
C ASN A 26 -27.32 -37.46 7.84
N GLY A 27 -27.80 -38.55 8.45
CA GLY A 27 -27.63 -38.86 9.87
C GLY A 27 -26.43 -39.71 10.27
N ASN A 28 -26.28 -39.80 11.59
CA ASN A 28 -25.53 -40.78 12.39
C ASN A 28 -24.02 -40.92 12.12
N ASN A 29 -23.23 -40.15 12.87
CA ASN A 29 -22.32 -40.72 13.87
C ASN A 29 -21.84 -39.59 14.81
N THR A 30 -22.64 -39.25 15.81
CA THR A 30 -22.20 -38.34 16.88
C THR A 30 -21.14 -39.09 17.71
N LYS A 31 -19.87 -38.92 17.36
CA LYS A 31 -18.78 -39.10 18.31
C LYS A 31 -19.10 -38.18 19.49
N SER A 32 -19.46 -38.74 20.64
CA SER A 32 -19.57 -37.97 21.87
C SER A 32 -18.20 -37.36 22.15
N ILE A 33 -18.12 -36.04 22.01
CA ILE A 33 -16.86 -35.30 22.14
C ILE A 33 -16.47 -35.26 23.62
N GLU A 34 -15.22 -35.61 23.91
CA GLU A 34 -14.58 -35.32 25.19
C GLU A 34 -14.32 -33.80 25.24
N ILE A 35 -15.29 -33.03 25.75
CA ILE A 35 -15.12 -31.61 26.07
C ILE A 35 -14.32 -31.55 27.38
N THR A 36 -13.00 -31.39 27.26
CA THR A 36 -12.05 -31.53 28.37
C THR A 36 -11.14 -30.30 28.53
N LYS A 37 -10.24 -30.32 29.51
CA LYS A 37 -9.22 -29.26 29.72
C LYS A 37 -8.37 -29.04 28.46
N GLU A 38 -8.15 -30.09 27.68
CA GLU A 38 -7.40 -30.08 26.42
C GLU A 38 -8.09 -29.21 25.35
N ALA A 39 -9.44 -29.14 25.34
CA ALA A 39 -10.18 -28.29 24.41
C ALA A 39 -9.95 -26.79 24.70
N LEU A 40 -9.94 -26.41 25.98
CA LEU A 40 -9.61 -25.05 26.40
C LEU A 40 -8.15 -24.68 26.06
N GLN A 41 -7.21 -25.59 26.32
CA GLN A 41 -5.81 -25.36 25.95
C GLN A 41 -5.64 -25.23 24.44
N SER A 42 -6.30 -26.08 23.65
CA SER A 42 -6.27 -26.02 22.19
C SER A 42 -6.83 -24.69 21.66
N TYR A 43 -7.91 -24.18 22.27
CA TYR A 43 -8.45 -22.87 21.94
C TYR A 43 -7.43 -21.75 22.20
N LEU A 44 -6.79 -21.75 23.38
CA LEU A 44 -5.79 -20.75 23.75
C LEU A 44 -4.55 -20.80 22.84
N ASP A 45 -4.09 -22.00 22.47
CA ASP A 45 -2.96 -22.19 21.56
C ASP A 45 -3.29 -21.69 20.14
N LEU A 46 -4.52 -21.93 19.67
CA LEU A 46 -5.01 -21.40 18.40
C LEU A 46 -5.09 -19.87 18.40
N GLU A 47 -5.64 -19.27 19.47
CA GLU A 47 -5.70 -17.81 19.62
C GLU A 47 -4.30 -17.17 19.61
N HIS A 48 -3.34 -17.78 20.30
CA HIS A 48 -1.95 -17.33 20.27
C HIS A 48 -1.34 -17.44 18.86
N ALA A 49 -1.53 -18.57 18.19
CA ALA A 49 -1.00 -18.80 16.85
C ALA A 49 -1.63 -17.85 15.81
N ILE A 50 -2.93 -17.58 15.91
CA ILE A 50 -3.64 -16.60 15.08
C ILE A 50 -3.04 -15.22 15.29
N ARG A 51 -2.92 -14.79 16.55
CA ARG A 51 -2.37 -13.48 16.92
C ARG A 51 -0.95 -13.27 16.38
N ASP A 52 -0.09 -14.27 16.49
CA ASP A 52 1.28 -14.20 15.98
C ASP A 52 1.34 -14.05 14.46
N GLN A 53 0.38 -14.60 13.73
CA GLN A 53 0.28 -14.46 12.28
C GLN A 53 -0.38 -13.14 11.88
N GLU A 54 -1.43 -12.70 12.59
CA GLU A 54 -2.08 -11.40 12.39
C GLU A 54 -1.11 -10.23 12.59
N LYS A 55 -0.21 -10.33 13.58
CA LYS A 55 0.88 -9.34 13.80
C LYS A 55 1.80 -9.14 12.60
N LYS A 56 1.79 -10.06 11.63
CA LYS A 56 2.57 -9.96 10.39
C LYS A 56 1.83 -9.25 9.25
N HIS A 57 0.53 -8.97 9.42
CA HIS A 57 -0.29 -8.25 8.42
C HIS A 57 -0.23 -8.86 7.02
N ILE A 58 -0.26 -10.20 6.94
CA ILE A 58 -0.02 -10.94 5.70
C ILE A 58 -1.10 -10.63 4.64
N LEU A 59 -2.37 -10.57 5.05
CA LEU A 59 -3.50 -10.39 4.14
C LEU A 59 -3.56 -8.97 3.56
N GLU A 60 -3.33 -7.96 4.40
CA GLU A 60 -3.26 -6.57 3.98
C GLU A 60 -2.10 -6.36 3.00
N THR A 61 -0.93 -6.91 3.32
CA THR A 61 0.27 -6.82 2.47
C THR A 61 0.05 -7.52 1.12
N TYR A 62 -0.62 -8.67 1.13
CA TYR A 62 -0.98 -9.40 -0.08
C TYR A 62 -1.85 -8.54 -1.01
N GLN A 63 -2.98 -8.02 -0.49
CA GLN A 63 -3.92 -7.22 -1.27
C GLN A 63 -3.22 -6.01 -1.90
N ILE A 64 -2.45 -5.29 -1.09
CA ILE A 64 -1.69 -4.12 -1.51
C ILE A 64 -0.73 -4.44 -2.67
N LYS A 65 0.06 -5.51 -2.55
CA LYS A 65 1.05 -5.88 -3.57
C LYS A 65 0.37 -6.34 -4.86
N THR A 66 -0.78 -7.01 -4.76
CA THR A 66 -1.60 -7.36 -5.94
C THR A 66 -2.10 -6.11 -6.65
N GLU A 67 -2.63 -5.12 -5.93
CA GLU A 67 -3.04 -3.85 -6.54
C GLU A 67 -1.86 -3.12 -7.21
N GLN A 68 -0.66 -3.15 -6.60
CA GLN A 68 0.55 -2.59 -7.21
C GLN A 68 0.97 -3.31 -8.49
N LEU A 69 0.87 -4.64 -8.51
CA LEU A 69 1.19 -5.45 -9.68
C LEU A 69 0.30 -5.05 -10.86
N ASP A 70 -1.01 -4.97 -10.64
CA ASP A 70 -1.98 -4.59 -11.68
C ASP A 70 -1.66 -3.21 -12.27
N GLN A 71 -1.30 -2.23 -11.43
CA GLN A 71 -0.92 -0.88 -11.87
C GLN A 71 0.37 -0.85 -12.69
N LEU A 72 1.38 -1.66 -12.30
CA LEU A 72 2.63 -1.73 -13.04
C LEU A 72 2.47 -2.46 -14.38
N GLU A 73 1.63 -3.50 -14.43
CA GLU A 73 1.32 -4.19 -15.69
C GLU A 73 0.57 -3.26 -16.66
N GLU A 74 -0.36 -2.42 -16.19
CA GLU A 74 -1.02 -1.41 -17.02
C GLU A 74 -0.03 -0.33 -17.52
N ALA A 75 0.85 0.15 -16.64
CA ALA A 75 1.88 1.12 -17.02
C ALA A 75 2.87 0.54 -18.04
N LEU A 76 3.19 -0.75 -17.95
CA LEU A 76 4.09 -1.45 -18.87
C LEU A 76 3.53 -1.43 -20.30
N VAL A 77 2.23 -1.69 -20.48
CA VAL A 77 1.56 -1.63 -21.79
C VAL A 77 1.65 -0.23 -22.40
N GLN A 78 1.44 0.81 -21.60
CA GLN A 78 1.57 2.21 -22.07
C GLN A 78 3.01 2.53 -22.48
N MET A 79 4.01 2.00 -21.77
CA MET A 79 5.43 2.19 -22.13
C MET A 79 5.79 1.47 -23.43
N GLU A 80 5.23 0.29 -23.71
CA GLU A 80 5.44 -0.42 -24.99
C GLU A 80 4.95 0.41 -26.18
N GLU A 81 3.76 1.01 -26.07
CA GLU A 81 3.20 1.89 -27.10
C GLU A 81 4.07 3.13 -27.33
N LEU A 82 4.51 3.79 -26.25
CA LEU A 82 5.38 4.96 -26.32
C LEU A 82 6.76 4.63 -26.93
N LEU A 83 7.30 3.47 -26.60
CA LEU A 83 8.59 3.00 -27.13
C LEU A 83 8.51 2.77 -28.64
N ALA A 84 7.43 2.13 -29.12
CA ALA A 84 7.20 1.96 -30.55
C ALA A 84 7.09 3.31 -31.28
N GLN A 85 6.37 4.27 -30.71
CA GLN A 85 6.26 5.64 -31.26
C GLN A 85 7.63 6.33 -31.34
N CYS A 86 8.43 6.29 -30.28
CA CYS A 86 9.76 6.89 -30.26
C CYS A 86 10.68 6.26 -31.31
N GLN A 87 10.64 4.94 -31.48
CA GLN A 87 11.45 4.22 -32.48
C GLN A 87 11.07 4.60 -33.92
N ASP A 88 9.78 4.76 -34.20
CA ASP A 88 9.29 5.21 -35.51
C ASP A 88 9.73 6.65 -35.82
N GLU A 89 9.61 7.55 -34.85
CA GLU A 89 10.05 8.94 -34.96
C GLU A 89 11.57 9.05 -35.16
N ALA A 90 12.37 8.32 -34.36
CA ALA A 90 13.82 8.28 -34.47
C ALA A 90 14.25 7.79 -35.86
N SER A 91 13.62 6.73 -36.36
CA SER A 91 13.87 6.17 -37.69
C SER A 91 13.55 7.17 -38.81
N SER A 92 12.50 7.97 -38.65
CA SER A 92 12.11 9.02 -39.60
C SER A 92 13.15 10.14 -39.68
N PHE A 93 13.62 10.63 -38.52
CA PHE A 93 14.65 11.67 -38.45
C PHE A 93 16.02 11.18 -38.92
N SER A 94 16.43 9.96 -38.54
CA SER A 94 17.69 9.35 -39.00
C SER A 94 17.76 9.30 -40.55
N LYS A 95 16.66 8.89 -41.21
CA LYS A 95 16.55 8.89 -42.68
C LYS A 95 16.65 10.29 -43.28
N LYS A 96 15.98 11.29 -42.68
CA LYS A 96 16.01 12.68 -43.17
C LYS A 96 17.39 13.32 -43.05
N LEU A 97 18.10 13.07 -41.95
CA LEU A 97 19.39 13.67 -41.65
C LEU A 97 20.57 12.93 -42.31
N GLY A 98 20.34 11.77 -42.96
CA GLY A 98 21.41 10.93 -43.48
C GLY A 98 22.27 10.30 -42.37
N ASN A 99 21.73 10.23 -41.15
CA ASN A 99 22.39 9.72 -39.95
C ASN A 99 22.04 8.25 -39.71
N GLY A 100 22.14 7.42 -40.75
CA GLY A 100 21.71 6.01 -40.73
C GLY A 100 22.39 5.16 -39.65
N ASP A 101 23.53 5.60 -39.13
CA ASP A 101 24.38 4.85 -38.19
C ASP A 101 24.35 5.40 -36.75
N LEU A 102 23.61 6.50 -36.46
CA LEU A 102 23.54 7.07 -35.11
C LEU A 102 22.29 6.57 -34.39
N HIS A 103 22.49 5.84 -33.29
CA HIS A 103 21.41 5.20 -32.55
C HIS A 103 21.29 5.64 -31.09
N THR A 104 22.29 6.38 -30.57
CA THR A 104 22.29 6.84 -29.18
C THR A 104 22.54 8.34 -29.06
N THR A 105 22.05 8.92 -27.96
CA THR A 105 22.26 10.32 -27.59
C THR A 105 23.76 10.61 -27.45
N ARG A 106 24.51 9.70 -26.83
CA ARG A 106 25.97 9.82 -26.64
C ARG A 106 26.71 9.94 -27.96
N GLU A 107 26.46 9.02 -28.90
CA GLU A 107 27.11 9.02 -30.21
C GLU A 107 26.81 10.29 -30.99
N PHE A 108 25.56 10.76 -30.94
CA PHE A 108 25.15 11.97 -31.61
C PHE A 108 25.86 13.23 -31.06
N ILE A 109 25.87 13.40 -29.73
CA ILE A 109 26.47 14.56 -29.07
C ILE A 109 28.00 14.57 -29.28
N LEU A 110 28.68 13.45 -29.07
CA LEU A 110 30.12 13.38 -29.25
C LEU A 110 30.51 13.68 -30.70
N ARG A 111 29.81 13.11 -31.68
CA ARG A 111 30.08 13.40 -33.10
C ARG A 111 29.90 14.87 -33.45
N LYS A 112 28.87 15.53 -32.91
CA LYS A 112 28.60 16.95 -33.16
C LYS A 112 29.58 17.89 -32.44
N SER A 113 30.08 17.49 -31.28
CA SER A 113 31.09 18.24 -30.54
C SER A 113 32.40 18.45 -31.33
N TYR A 114 32.74 17.53 -32.25
CA TYR A 114 33.91 17.66 -33.12
C TYR A 114 33.73 18.61 -34.30
N THR A 115 32.49 19.02 -34.60
CA THR A 115 32.17 19.85 -35.77
C THR A 115 32.03 21.34 -35.47
N ASP A 116 32.01 21.73 -34.18
CA ASP A 116 31.89 23.12 -33.69
C ASP A 116 30.71 23.92 -34.28
N GLN A 117 29.73 23.20 -34.84
CA GLN A 117 28.52 23.75 -35.46
C GLN A 117 27.37 23.70 -34.47
N LYS A 118 26.60 24.79 -34.40
CA LYS A 118 25.32 24.79 -33.70
C LYS A 118 24.40 23.74 -34.32
N LEU A 119 23.64 23.04 -33.47
CA LEU A 119 22.61 22.12 -33.93
C LEU A 119 21.56 22.87 -34.73
N SER A 120 21.18 22.30 -35.88
CA SER A 120 19.99 22.75 -36.61
C SER A 120 18.71 22.32 -35.89
N GLY A 121 17.56 22.93 -36.22
CA GLY A 121 16.29 22.58 -35.58
C GLY A 121 15.91 21.11 -35.73
N ASP A 122 16.17 20.50 -36.89
CA ASP A 122 15.92 19.07 -37.11
C ASP A 122 16.87 18.17 -36.30
N GLU A 123 18.09 18.63 -36.05
CA GLU A 123 19.07 17.94 -35.20
C GLU A 123 18.74 18.05 -33.72
N GLU A 124 18.23 19.20 -33.25
CA GLU A 124 17.70 19.36 -31.90
C GLU A 124 16.50 18.44 -31.66
N ASN A 125 15.58 18.34 -32.64
CA ASN A 125 14.42 17.45 -32.55
C ASN A 125 14.83 15.97 -32.57
N PHE A 126 15.80 15.58 -33.40
CA PHE A 126 16.30 14.21 -33.42
C PHE A 126 16.95 13.82 -32.09
N LEU A 127 17.74 14.72 -31.49
CA LEU A 127 18.36 14.51 -30.18
C LEU A 127 17.31 14.35 -29.07
N ASP A 128 16.24 15.15 -29.10
CA ASP A 128 15.11 15.04 -28.17
C ASP A 128 14.44 13.66 -28.26
N VAL A 129 14.19 13.16 -29.47
CA VAL A 129 13.58 11.83 -29.69
C VAL A 129 14.49 10.70 -29.21
N LEU A 130 15.79 10.74 -29.53
CA LEU A 130 16.76 9.75 -29.04
C LEU A 130 16.81 9.72 -27.51
N ASN A 131 16.79 10.90 -26.90
CA ASN A 131 16.81 11.03 -25.44
C ASN A 131 15.54 10.44 -24.82
N LYS A 132 14.35 10.73 -25.38
CA LYS A 132 13.07 10.15 -24.94
C LYS A 132 13.07 8.62 -25.07
N GLN A 133 13.55 8.10 -26.20
CA GLN A 133 13.63 6.66 -26.42
C GLN A 133 14.47 5.97 -25.34
N GLU A 134 15.68 6.49 -25.04
CA GLU A 134 16.55 5.93 -24.00
C GLU A 134 15.89 5.94 -22.60
N LEU A 135 15.14 7.00 -22.27
CA LEU A 135 14.43 7.10 -20.99
C LEU A 135 13.32 6.05 -20.89
N VAL A 136 12.47 5.94 -21.92
CA VAL A 136 11.37 4.96 -21.94
C VAL A 136 11.90 3.53 -21.90
N GLU A 137 12.96 3.21 -22.65
CA GLU A 137 13.58 1.88 -22.64
C GLU A 137 14.12 1.48 -21.26
N ARG A 138 14.71 2.45 -20.54
CA ARG A 138 15.21 2.23 -19.17
C ARG A 138 14.06 2.00 -18.21
N ASP A 139 13.02 2.81 -18.26
CA ASP A 139 11.85 2.72 -17.37
C ASP A 139 11.07 1.43 -17.60
N TYR A 140 10.95 0.99 -18.86
CA TYR A 140 10.36 -0.29 -19.23
C TYR A 140 11.12 -1.48 -18.59
N LYS A 141 12.45 -1.52 -18.71
CA LYS A 141 13.29 -2.57 -18.11
C LYS A 141 13.18 -2.60 -16.58
N ASN A 142 13.18 -1.42 -15.95
CA ASN A 142 13.02 -1.31 -14.50
C ASN A 142 11.65 -1.84 -14.04
N THR A 143 10.59 -1.47 -14.76
CA THR A 143 9.21 -1.89 -14.46
C THR A 143 9.05 -3.40 -14.58
N LEU A 144 9.63 -4.02 -15.62
CA LEU A 144 9.66 -5.48 -15.76
C LEU A 144 10.30 -6.17 -14.56
N SER A 145 11.45 -5.68 -14.09
CA SER A 145 12.13 -6.26 -12.92
C SER A 145 11.27 -6.17 -11.66
N GLN A 146 10.57 -5.05 -11.45
CA GLN A 146 9.69 -4.85 -10.30
C GLN A 146 8.46 -5.78 -10.34
N ILE A 147 7.89 -6.00 -11.53
CA ILE A 147 6.77 -6.94 -11.74
C ILE A 147 7.17 -8.36 -11.32
N GLU A 148 8.34 -8.84 -11.72
CA GLU A 148 8.81 -10.18 -11.37
C GLU A 148 9.08 -10.34 -9.86
N GLU A 149 9.64 -9.31 -9.21
CA GLU A 149 9.81 -9.27 -7.75
C GLU A 149 8.45 -9.34 -7.03
N LEU A 150 7.47 -8.53 -7.47
CA LEU A 150 6.14 -8.51 -6.87
C LEU A 150 5.42 -9.86 -7.02
N LYS A 151 5.48 -10.50 -8.20
CA LYS A 151 4.90 -11.83 -8.43
C LYS A 151 5.43 -12.86 -7.44
N THR A 152 6.73 -12.80 -7.15
CA THR A 152 7.39 -13.70 -6.19
C THR A 152 6.89 -13.46 -4.76
N ASP A 153 6.80 -12.20 -4.35
CA ASP A 153 6.28 -11.82 -3.03
C ASP A 153 4.80 -12.19 -2.83
N ILE A 154 3.96 -11.93 -3.82
CA ILE A 154 2.53 -12.27 -3.79
C ILE A 154 2.35 -13.78 -3.63
N ALA A 155 3.14 -14.59 -4.34
CA ALA A 155 3.09 -16.05 -4.21
C ALA A 155 3.48 -16.54 -2.82
N ARG A 156 4.45 -15.88 -2.16
CA ARG A 156 4.83 -16.17 -0.76
C ARG A 156 3.72 -15.79 0.21
N LEU A 157 3.20 -14.56 0.10
CA LEU A 157 2.14 -14.04 0.97
C LEU A 157 0.85 -14.84 0.86
N SER A 158 0.50 -15.32 -0.35
CA SER A 158 -0.63 -16.22 -0.57
C SER A 158 -0.53 -17.48 0.29
N LYS A 159 0.65 -18.13 0.32
CA LYS A 159 0.88 -19.35 1.12
C LYS A 159 0.83 -19.07 2.63
N GLU A 160 1.27 -17.89 3.05
CA GLU A 160 1.18 -17.47 4.46
C GLU A 160 -0.28 -17.16 4.85
N GLY A 161 -1.04 -16.52 3.95
CA GLY A 161 -2.47 -16.27 4.13
C GLY A 161 -3.29 -17.56 4.25
N GLU A 162 -2.99 -18.58 3.44
CA GLU A 162 -3.60 -19.91 3.56
C GLU A 162 -3.35 -20.56 4.92
N LYS A 163 -2.18 -20.33 5.56
CA LYS A 163 -1.89 -20.84 6.90
C LYS A 163 -2.75 -20.14 7.95
N LEU A 164 -2.88 -18.82 7.86
CA LEU A 164 -3.74 -18.04 8.75
C LEU A 164 -5.21 -18.48 8.61
N GLN A 165 -5.68 -18.66 7.39
CA GLN A 165 -7.04 -19.14 7.13
C GLN A 165 -7.29 -20.53 7.75
N LYS A 166 -6.32 -21.44 7.69
CA LYS A 166 -6.41 -22.76 8.33
C LYS A 166 -6.51 -22.66 9.86
N LEU A 167 -5.82 -21.71 10.48
CA LEU A 167 -5.92 -21.49 11.93
C LEU A 167 -7.32 -21.00 12.32
N TYR A 168 -7.88 -20.04 11.60
CA TYR A 168 -9.27 -19.60 11.84
C TYR A 168 -10.26 -20.74 11.65
N ALA A 169 -10.16 -21.51 10.56
CA ALA A 169 -11.03 -22.65 10.32
C ALA A 169 -10.94 -23.70 11.45
N SER A 170 -9.72 -23.94 11.97
CA SER A 170 -9.53 -24.88 13.09
C SER A 170 -10.13 -24.36 14.40
N ARG A 171 -10.05 -23.04 14.64
CA ARG A 171 -10.71 -22.40 15.79
C ARG A 171 -12.23 -22.51 15.67
N ASP A 172 -12.78 -22.20 14.51
CA ASP A 172 -14.22 -22.21 14.28
C ASP A 172 -14.77 -23.65 14.37
N GLU A 173 -14.07 -24.65 13.84
CA GLU A 173 -14.42 -26.08 14.01
C GLU A 173 -14.40 -26.51 15.48
N LEU A 174 -13.43 -26.03 16.26
CA LEU A 174 -13.36 -26.29 17.70
C LEU A 174 -14.54 -25.65 18.45
N LEU A 175 -14.87 -24.39 18.14
CA LEU A 175 -16.01 -23.70 18.76
C LEU A 175 -17.34 -24.35 18.38
N ASP A 176 -17.53 -24.71 17.11
CA ASP A 176 -18.70 -25.44 16.63
C ASP A 176 -18.85 -26.79 17.35
N THR A 177 -17.73 -27.47 17.61
CA THR A 177 -17.70 -28.73 18.35
C THR A 177 -18.11 -28.54 19.82
N ILE A 178 -17.68 -27.45 20.47
CA ILE A 178 -17.98 -27.15 21.88
C ILE A 178 -19.44 -26.70 22.08
N PHE A 179 -19.96 -25.91 21.15
CA PHE A 179 -21.27 -25.26 21.25
C PHE A 179 -22.32 -25.82 20.27
N GLU A 180 -22.05 -26.99 19.67
CA GLU A 180 -22.98 -27.72 18.80
C GLU A 180 -23.48 -26.88 17.60
N GLY A 181 -22.58 -26.06 17.05
CA GLY A 181 -22.84 -25.15 15.92
C GLY A 181 -23.70 -23.93 16.27
N GLN A 182 -23.80 -23.56 17.54
CA GLN A 182 -24.45 -22.33 18.00
C GLN A 182 -23.45 -21.41 18.72
N TYR A 183 -23.82 -20.14 18.86
CA TYR A 183 -23.12 -19.24 19.76
C TYR A 183 -23.32 -19.68 21.22
N GLY A 184 -22.27 -19.56 22.04
CA GLY A 184 -22.34 -19.86 23.46
C GLY A 184 -23.10 -18.79 24.26
N SER A 185 -23.19 -17.55 23.75
CA SER A 185 -24.07 -16.51 24.32
C SER A 185 -24.49 -15.44 23.30
N ASP A 186 -25.55 -14.68 23.63
CA ASP A 186 -25.93 -13.48 22.85
C ASP A 186 -24.83 -12.41 22.88
N LEU A 187 -24.07 -12.34 23.97
CA LEU A 187 -22.95 -11.42 24.14
C LEU A 187 -21.80 -11.81 23.19
N GLU A 188 -21.47 -13.10 23.08
CA GLU A 188 -20.46 -13.58 22.13
C GLU A 188 -20.81 -13.17 20.68
N ASN A 189 -22.06 -13.43 20.26
CA ASN A 189 -22.55 -13.06 18.93
C ASN A 189 -22.52 -11.54 18.72
N GLN A 190 -22.84 -10.74 19.73
CA GLN A 190 -22.73 -9.29 19.65
C GLN A 190 -21.26 -8.85 19.47
N LEU A 191 -20.36 -9.33 20.31
CA LEU A 191 -18.94 -8.97 20.29
C LEU A 191 -18.27 -9.36 18.97
N GLU A 192 -18.58 -10.54 18.43
CA GLU A 192 -18.03 -10.97 17.13
C GLU A 192 -18.48 -10.05 15.99
N ARG A 193 -19.76 -9.64 15.96
CA ARG A 193 -20.26 -8.71 14.94
C ARG A 193 -19.71 -7.30 15.07
N GLU A 194 -19.49 -6.83 16.30
CA GLU A 194 -18.84 -5.55 16.56
C GLU A 194 -17.39 -5.59 16.07
N LEU A 195 -16.67 -6.67 16.38
CA LEU A 195 -15.30 -6.86 15.93
C LEU A 195 -15.19 -6.98 14.40
N ASP A 196 -16.04 -7.79 13.76
CA ASP A 196 -16.09 -7.94 12.30
C ASP A 196 -16.24 -6.58 11.60
N TRP A 197 -17.07 -5.70 12.16
CA TRP A 197 -17.28 -4.36 11.63
C TRP A 197 -16.10 -3.42 11.86
N LEU A 198 -15.50 -3.46 13.05
CA LEU A 198 -14.30 -2.68 13.34
C LEU A 198 -13.14 -3.10 12.45
N LEU A 199 -12.96 -4.41 12.21
CA LEU A 199 -11.94 -4.94 11.31
C LEU A 199 -12.16 -4.46 9.87
N GLU A 200 -13.40 -4.42 9.40
CA GLU A 200 -13.73 -3.88 8.08
C GLU A 200 -13.41 -2.38 7.98
N GLN A 201 -13.69 -1.58 9.02
CA GLN A 201 -13.29 -0.18 9.04
C GLN A 201 -11.78 0.00 9.09
N LYS A 202 -11.11 -0.76 9.95
CA LYS A 202 -9.67 -0.76 10.09
C LYS A 202 -9.01 -1.06 8.76
N ARG A 203 -9.51 -2.06 8.01
CA ARG A 203 -9.02 -2.41 6.67
C ARG A 203 -9.01 -1.21 5.72
N HIS A 204 -10.07 -0.39 5.72
CA HIS A 204 -10.11 0.80 4.88
C HIS A 204 -9.14 1.90 5.34
N VAL A 205 -9.00 2.10 6.66
CA VAL A 205 -8.05 3.06 7.22
C VAL A 205 -6.61 2.62 6.97
N ASP A 206 -6.30 1.32 7.09
CA ASP A 206 -5.01 0.73 6.75
C ASP A 206 -4.67 0.93 5.27
N GLN A 207 -5.62 0.66 4.36
CA GLN A 207 -5.44 0.88 2.93
C GLN A 207 -5.15 2.36 2.61
N ALA A 208 -5.88 3.28 3.25
CA ALA A 208 -5.64 4.71 3.10
C ALA A 208 -4.25 5.09 3.62
N TYR A 209 -3.91 4.72 4.87
CA TYR A 209 -2.60 4.97 5.45
C TYR A 209 -1.48 4.44 4.56
N PHE A 210 -1.60 3.21 4.07
CA PHE A 210 -0.63 2.60 3.19
C PHE A 210 -0.41 3.45 1.92
N ARG A 211 -1.48 3.77 1.19
CA ARG A 211 -1.40 4.55 -0.05
C ARG A 211 -0.74 5.91 0.17
N TRP A 212 -1.14 6.59 1.24
CA TRP A 212 -0.56 7.89 1.62
C TRP A 212 0.91 7.77 2.04
N ARG A 213 1.28 6.71 2.77
CA ARG A 213 2.67 6.46 3.17
C ARG A 213 3.56 6.14 1.98
N GLN A 214 3.06 5.36 1.01
CA GLN A 214 3.79 5.11 -0.23
C GLN A 214 3.98 6.39 -1.04
N ALA A 215 2.92 7.18 -1.23
CA ALA A 215 3.03 8.48 -1.88
C ALA A 215 4.07 9.38 -1.21
N GLN A 216 4.07 9.43 0.13
CA GLN A 216 5.07 10.18 0.89
C GLN A 216 6.51 9.68 0.66
N ILE A 217 6.73 8.36 0.65
CA ILE A 217 8.05 7.77 0.40
C ILE A 217 8.55 8.16 -0.99
N GLN A 218 7.70 8.03 -2.00
CA GLN A 218 8.01 8.39 -3.39
C GLN A 218 8.36 9.87 -3.51
N VAL A 219 7.54 10.78 -2.95
CA VAL A 219 7.82 12.22 -2.98
C VAL A 219 9.12 12.56 -2.22
N LYS A 220 9.43 11.85 -1.13
CA LYS A 220 10.69 12.03 -0.40
C LYS A 220 11.90 11.60 -1.24
N GLN A 221 11.79 10.52 -2.00
CA GLN A 221 12.83 10.08 -2.94
C GLN A 221 13.01 11.09 -4.08
N ALA A 222 11.91 11.53 -4.69
CA ALA A 222 11.90 12.58 -5.70
C ALA A 222 12.60 13.86 -5.20
N CYS A 223 12.31 14.30 -3.96
CA CYS A 223 12.96 15.46 -3.37
C CYS A 223 14.49 15.30 -3.24
N ALA A 224 14.97 14.12 -2.86
CA ALA A 224 16.40 13.85 -2.75
C ALA A 224 17.08 13.89 -4.13
N LEU A 225 16.47 13.22 -5.11
CA LEU A 225 16.95 13.22 -6.50
C LEU A 225 16.96 14.61 -7.11
N LEU A 226 15.88 15.40 -6.95
CA LEU A 226 15.79 16.79 -7.43
C LEU A 226 16.86 17.68 -6.79
N SER A 227 17.10 17.55 -5.49
CA SER A 227 18.14 18.30 -4.79
C SER A 227 19.53 18.02 -5.37
N GLU A 228 19.87 16.74 -5.56
CA GLU A 228 21.14 16.33 -6.16
C GLU A 228 21.27 16.79 -7.61
N SER A 229 20.21 16.65 -8.41
CA SER A 229 20.17 17.09 -9.80
C SER A 229 20.39 18.59 -9.93
N VAL A 230 19.72 19.40 -9.12
CA VAL A 230 19.89 20.86 -9.10
C VAL A 230 21.34 21.24 -8.78
N GLN A 231 21.97 20.54 -7.84
CA GLN A 231 23.37 20.81 -7.49
C GLN A 231 24.29 20.43 -8.64
N LYS A 232 24.19 19.20 -9.14
CA LYS A 232 25.03 18.74 -10.25
C LYS A 232 24.85 19.57 -11.51
N TRP A 233 23.64 20.01 -11.81
CA TRP A 233 23.38 20.89 -12.95
C TRP A 233 24.12 22.22 -12.83
N LYS A 234 24.23 22.80 -11.62
CA LYS A 234 25.07 24.00 -11.40
C LYS A 234 26.55 23.71 -11.64
N ASP A 235 27.01 22.53 -11.23
CA ASP A 235 28.41 22.12 -11.34
C ASP A 235 28.84 21.94 -12.81
N VAL A 236 27.92 21.60 -13.73
CA VAL A 236 28.17 21.51 -15.19
C VAL A 236 28.81 22.78 -15.76
N LEU A 237 28.43 23.97 -15.28
CA LEU A 237 29.00 25.24 -15.74
C LEU A 237 30.48 25.42 -15.37
N SER A 238 30.96 24.67 -14.38
CA SER A 238 32.35 24.72 -13.93
C SER A 238 33.27 23.85 -14.79
N ILE A 239 32.73 23.00 -15.66
CA ILE A 239 33.49 22.13 -16.55
C ILE A 239 33.83 22.88 -17.85
N PRO A 240 35.11 22.91 -18.28
CA PRO A 240 35.52 23.52 -19.55
C PRO A 240 34.73 22.99 -20.76
N ILE A 241 34.48 23.84 -21.76
CA ILE A 241 33.69 23.48 -22.95
C ILE A 241 34.40 22.40 -23.78
N GLU A 242 35.72 22.35 -23.71
CA GLU A 242 36.58 21.41 -24.40
C GLU A 242 36.42 19.97 -23.84
N GLU A 243 36.00 19.83 -22.59
CA GLU A 243 35.79 18.55 -21.90
C GLU A 243 34.37 17.99 -22.16
N ASN A 244 33.99 17.91 -23.43
CA ASN A 244 32.62 17.54 -23.86
C ASN A 244 32.17 16.17 -23.37
N GLU A 245 33.08 15.18 -23.25
CA GLU A 245 32.75 13.87 -22.72
C GLU A 245 32.37 13.93 -21.24
N THR A 246 33.16 14.61 -20.42
CA THR A 246 32.89 14.81 -18.98
C THR A 246 31.62 15.63 -18.76
N ARG A 247 31.38 16.66 -19.57
CA ARG A 247 30.12 17.42 -19.55
C ARG A 247 28.93 16.53 -19.87
N TYR A 248 29.03 15.71 -20.93
CA TYR A 248 27.98 14.77 -21.31
C TYR A 248 27.67 13.79 -20.17
N GLU A 249 28.69 13.18 -19.57
CA GLU A 249 28.50 12.21 -18.47
C GLU A 249 27.78 12.84 -17.28
N MET A 250 28.16 14.06 -16.88
CA MET A 250 27.51 14.76 -15.78
C MET A 250 26.07 15.13 -16.12
N VAL A 251 25.80 15.60 -17.34
CA VAL A 251 24.44 15.95 -17.79
C VAL A 251 23.57 14.70 -17.92
N ALA A 252 24.09 13.59 -18.43
CA ALA A 252 23.39 12.33 -18.47
C ALA A 252 23.04 11.82 -17.07
N GLU A 253 23.92 12.02 -16.08
CA GLU A 253 23.62 11.70 -14.70
C GLU A 253 22.49 12.56 -14.12
N VAL A 254 22.54 13.89 -14.36
CA VAL A 254 21.46 14.82 -13.97
C VAL A 254 20.14 14.41 -14.61
N ARG A 255 20.13 14.13 -15.92
CA ARG A 255 18.97 13.65 -16.66
C ARG A 255 18.35 12.43 -16.00
N ASN A 256 19.15 11.40 -15.73
CA ASN A 256 18.67 10.15 -15.18
C ASN A 256 18.01 10.37 -13.81
N LYS A 257 18.60 11.21 -12.95
CA LYS A 257 18.04 11.56 -11.64
C LYS A 257 16.77 12.39 -11.73
N LEU A 258 16.70 13.37 -12.65
CA LEU A 258 15.50 14.16 -12.88
C LEU A 258 14.35 13.30 -13.41
N SER A 259 14.63 12.40 -14.35
CA SER A 259 13.64 11.46 -14.88
C SER A 259 13.14 10.50 -13.80
N GLU A 260 14.04 9.96 -12.97
CA GLU A 260 13.65 9.14 -11.82
C GLU A 260 12.79 9.93 -10.82
N ALA A 261 13.16 11.18 -10.52
CA ALA A 261 12.34 12.03 -9.65
C ALA A 261 10.95 12.33 -10.24
N SER A 262 10.85 12.55 -11.55
CA SER A 262 9.57 12.73 -12.23
C SER A 262 8.70 11.48 -12.10
N SER A 263 9.29 10.30 -12.34
CA SER A 263 8.63 9.00 -12.19
C SER A 263 8.12 8.78 -10.76
N ASP A 264 8.94 9.08 -9.75
CA ASP A 264 8.54 8.99 -8.34
C ASP A 264 7.34 9.92 -8.02
N LEU A 265 7.33 11.15 -8.55
CA LEU A 265 6.20 12.09 -8.36
C LEU A 265 4.92 11.58 -9.03
N GLN A 266 5.02 11.04 -10.25
CA GLN A 266 3.89 10.43 -10.94
C GLN A 266 3.39 9.18 -10.21
N SER A 267 4.30 8.34 -9.74
CA SER A 267 4.01 7.14 -8.94
C SER A 267 3.26 7.51 -7.67
N ALA A 268 3.70 8.56 -6.96
CA ALA A 268 3.00 9.07 -5.79
C ALA A 268 1.53 9.46 -6.08
N GLN A 269 1.28 10.10 -7.22
CA GLN A 269 -0.08 10.44 -7.65
C GLN A 269 -0.94 9.20 -7.97
N ARG A 270 -0.35 8.13 -8.50
CA ARG A 270 -1.06 6.87 -8.78
C ARG A 270 -1.53 6.16 -7.50
N TYR A 271 -0.79 6.27 -6.40
CA TYR A 271 -1.24 5.77 -5.10
C TYR A 271 -2.48 6.48 -4.57
N LEU A 272 -2.70 7.74 -4.98
CA LEU A 272 -3.76 8.61 -4.48
C LEU A 272 -4.68 9.10 -5.61
N PRO A 273 -5.38 8.20 -6.33
CA PRO A 273 -6.12 8.56 -7.54
C PRO A 273 -7.33 9.48 -7.29
N ASN A 274 -7.84 9.49 -6.06
CA ASN A 274 -8.96 10.35 -5.66
C ASN A 274 -8.51 11.73 -5.15
N ILE A 275 -7.19 11.97 -5.09
CA ILE A 275 -6.61 13.19 -4.53
C ILE A 275 -5.97 13.97 -5.65
N THR A 276 -6.34 15.23 -5.80
CA THR A 276 -5.59 16.15 -6.66
C THR A 276 -4.45 16.76 -5.86
N PHE A 277 -3.21 16.57 -6.29
CA PHE A 277 -2.06 17.15 -5.59
C PHE A 277 -2.08 18.68 -5.68
N PRO A 278 -1.92 19.39 -4.54
CA PRO A 278 -1.91 20.85 -4.52
C PRO A 278 -0.60 21.44 -5.07
N TYR A 279 0.46 20.64 -5.15
CA TYR A 279 1.76 20.99 -5.71
C TYR A 279 2.23 19.84 -6.60
N CYS A 280 3.03 20.14 -7.63
CA CYS A 280 3.44 19.17 -8.64
C CYS A 280 2.23 18.59 -9.40
N SER A 281 1.39 19.48 -9.93
CA SER A 281 0.26 19.07 -10.77
C SER A 281 0.75 18.33 -12.02
N PRO A 282 -0.11 17.55 -12.70
CA PRO A 282 0.29 16.85 -13.93
C PRO A 282 0.94 17.76 -14.98
N ASP A 283 0.45 18.99 -15.13
CA ASP A 283 1.02 19.98 -16.05
C ASP A 283 2.43 20.45 -15.64
N GLU A 284 2.67 20.57 -14.33
CA GLU A 284 3.99 20.93 -13.78
C GLU A 284 5.00 19.79 -13.97
N ILE A 285 4.54 18.54 -13.81
CA ILE A 285 5.35 17.36 -14.12
C ILE A 285 5.63 17.27 -15.61
N ALA A 286 4.64 17.48 -16.47
CA ALA A 286 4.84 17.49 -17.92
C ALA A 286 5.83 18.59 -18.35
N THR A 287 5.84 19.72 -17.65
CA THR A 287 6.83 20.79 -17.86
C THR A 287 8.23 20.34 -17.46
N LEU A 288 8.39 19.62 -16.34
CA LEU A 288 9.66 19.01 -15.96
C LEU A 288 10.11 17.99 -17.01
N ASP A 289 9.23 17.09 -17.45
CA ASP A 289 9.53 16.06 -18.45
C ASP A 289 10.02 16.66 -19.77
N LYS A 290 9.38 17.76 -20.20
CA LYS A 290 9.84 18.53 -21.36
C LYS A 290 11.23 19.14 -21.14
N ALA A 291 11.50 19.70 -19.96
CA ALA A 291 12.83 20.24 -19.64
C ALA A 291 13.91 19.12 -19.53
N ILE A 292 13.53 17.90 -19.14
CA ILE A 292 14.43 16.74 -19.15
C ILE A 292 14.73 16.30 -20.58
N SER A 293 13.73 16.35 -21.47
CA SER A 293 13.89 15.89 -22.85
C SER A 293 14.85 16.78 -23.65
N TYR A 294 14.83 18.10 -23.38
CA TYR A 294 15.75 19.09 -23.97
C TYR A 294 17.08 19.28 -23.22
N ILE A 295 17.39 18.51 -22.17
CA ILE A 295 18.51 18.79 -21.27
C ILE A 295 19.88 18.90 -21.98
N PHE A 296 20.13 18.08 -23.01
CA PHE A 296 21.37 18.12 -23.79
C PHE A 296 21.45 19.31 -24.76
N THR A 297 20.30 19.86 -25.11
CA THR A 297 20.17 21.11 -25.87
C THR A 297 20.33 22.32 -24.92
N ASP A 298 19.85 22.20 -23.68
CA ASP A 298 19.92 23.25 -22.68
C ASP A 298 21.34 23.47 -22.13
N MET A 299 22.15 22.42 -22.06
CA MET A 299 23.57 22.54 -21.64
C MET A 299 24.47 23.31 -22.62
N GLN A 300 24.00 23.59 -23.84
CA GLN A 300 24.82 24.17 -24.93
C GLN A 300 25.06 25.67 -24.78
N THR A 301 24.12 26.39 -24.16
CA THR A 301 24.22 27.84 -23.98
C THR A 301 23.92 28.22 -22.54
N ARG A 302 24.57 29.27 -22.05
CA ARG A 302 24.38 29.74 -20.68
C ARG A 302 22.93 30.14 -20.39
N GLU A 303 22.27 30.80 -21.34
CA GLU A 303 20.87 31.24 -21.20
C GLU A 303 19.91 30.05 -21.04
N ARG A 304 20.02 29.03 -21.91
CA ARG A 304 19.20 27.82 -21.80
C ARG A 304 19.52 27.02 -20.53
N HIS A 305 20.80 26.96 -20.14
CA HIS A 305 21.22 26.31 -18.90
C HIS A 305 20.59 26.95 -17.66
N GLU A 306 20.63 28.28 -17.57
CA GLU A 306 20.02 29.04 -16.46
C GLU A 306 18.49 28.90 -16.45
N HIS A 307 17.86 28.84 -17.64
CA HIS A 307 16.42 28.59 -17.77
C HIS A 307 16.02 27.20 -17.26
N ALA A 308 16.73 26.14 -17.68
CA ALA A 308 16.52 24.78 -17.21
C ALA A 308 16.76 24.67 -15.70
N LEU A 309 17.81 25.33 -15.18
CA LEU A 309 18.08 25.37 -13.75
C LEU A 309 16.91 25.97 -12.95
N PHE A 310 16.29 27.04 -13.45
CA PHE A 310 15.13 27.65 -12.81
C PHE A 310 13.93 26.70 -12.77
N CYS A 311 13.69 25.95 -13.86
CA CYS A 311 12.68 24.89 -13.90
C CYS A 311 12.94 23.84 -12.81
N TYR A 312 14.14 23.25 -12.76
CA TYR A 312 14.48 22.21 -11.78
C TYR A 312 14.39 22.69 -10.33
N GLN A 313 14.82 23.93 -10.06
CA GLN A 313 14.71 24.53 -8.72
C GLN A 313 13.25 24.79 -8.32
N THR A 314 12.42 25.22 -9.26
CA THR A 314 11.00 25.45 -9.01
C THR A 314 10.31 24.12 -8.70
N THR A 315 10.56 23.08 -9.50
CA THR A 315 10.00 21.76 -9.26
C THR A 315 10.48 21.18 -7.92
N TYR A 316 11.75 21.36 -7.55
CA TYR A 316 12.26 20.96 -6.24
C TYR A 316 11.52 21.61 -5.07
N LYS A 317 11.29 22.93 -5.12
CA LYS A 317 10.54 23.65 -4.08
C LYS A 317 9.10 23.17 -3.98
N ARG A 318 8.45 22.90 -5.11
CA ARG A 318 7.08 22.38 -5.17
C ARG A 318 6.99 20.96 -4.63
N ALA A 319 7.93 20.09 -4.98
CA ALA A 319 8.02 18.74 -4.44
C ALA A 319 8.24 18.73 -2.92
N ALA A 320 9.06 19.65 -2.40
CA ALA A 320 9.25 19.81 -0.96
C ALA A 320 7.96 20.27 -0.24
N SER A 321 7.19 21.14 -0.88
CA SER A 321 5.88 21.59 -0.37
C SER A 321 4.86 20.44 -0.38
N LEU A 322 4.84 19.64 -1.44
CA LEU A 322 4.03 18.42 -1.54
C LEU A 322 4.38 17.43 -0.44
N LYS A 323 5.67 17.20 -0.22
CA LYS A 323 6.17 16.32 0.85
C LYS A 323 5.63 16.75 2.21
N GLN A 324 5.77 18.04 2.52
CA GLN A 324 5.30 18.61 3.79
C GLN A 324 3.78 18.48 3.94
N TRP A 325 3.03 18.70 2.87
CA TRP A 325 1.59 18.54 2.87
C TRP A 325 1.16 17.07 3.10
N LEU A 326 1.78 16.10 2.40
CA LEU A 326 1.53 14.67 2.63
C LEU A 326 1.84 14.27 4.08
N GLU A 327 2.97 14.74 4.62
CA GLU A 327 3.35 14.55 6.02
C GLU A 327 2.30 15.08 6.98
N HIS A 328 1.80 16.29 6.72
CA HIS A 328 0.76 16.91 7.54
C HIS A 328 -0.52 16.06 7.55
N VAL A 329 -1.06 15.69 6.39
CA VAL A 329 -2.29 14.89 6.29
C VAL A 329 -2.13 13.53 6.97
N LEU A 330 -0.99 12.87 6.75
CA LEU A 330 -0.71 11.56 7.33
C LEU A 330 -0.68 11.64 8.85
N THR A 331 0.07 12.58 9.43
CA THR A 331 0.21 12.69 10.89
C THR A 331 -1.02 13.28 11.58
N SER A 332 -1.70 14.29 10.99
CA SER A 332 -2.81 14.99 11.66
C SER A 332 -4.14 14.25 11.61
N THR A 333 -4.32 13.40 10.60
CA THR A 333 -5.61 12.79 10.30
C THR A 333 -5.50 11.28 10.26
N ILE A 334 -4.67 10.74 9.38
CA ILE A 334 -4.68 9.29 9.08
C ILE A 334 -4.09 8.48 10.23
N SER A 335 -2.92 8.86 10.76
CA SER A 335 -2.27 8.17 11.88
C SER A 335 -3.14 8.16 13.13
N ARG A 336 -3.87 9.25 13.39
CA ARG A 336 -4.78 9.32 14.55
C ARG A 336 -5.97 8.38 14.37
N ASP A 337 -6.67 8.47 13.23
CA ASP A 337 -7.84 7.62 12.96
C ASP A 337 -7.44 6.12 12.93
N LEU A 338 -6.22 5.80 12.44
CA LEU A 338 -5.64 4.46 12.48
C LEU A 338 -5.37 3.97 13.90
N PHE A 339 -4.82 4.84 14.76
CA PHE A 339 -4.58 4.52 16.16
C PHE A 339 -5.90 4.22 16.89
N GLU A 340 -6.90 5.11 16.74
CA GLU A 340 -8.21 4.96 17.39
C GLU A 340 -8.89 3.64 16.99
N ILE A 341 -9.00 3.34 15.69
CA ILE A 341 -9.65 2.10 15.24
C ILE A 341 -8.87 0.84 15.63
N THR A 342 -7.53 0.93 15.73
CA THR A 342 -6.70 -0.20 16.16
C THR A 342 -6.92 -0.51 17.63
N GLU A 343 -7.02 0.50 18.49
CA GLU A 343 -7.33 0.32 19.91
C GLU A 343 -8.75 -0.21 20.12
N ASP A 344 -9.73 0.24 19.34
CA ASP A 344 -11.10 -0.29 19.38
C ASP A 344 -11.15 -1.77 18.98
N CYS A 345 -10.49 -2.16 17.88
CA CYS A 345 -10.37 -3.57 17.45
C CYS A 345 -9.74 -4.43 18.55
N LYS A 346 -8.64 -3.94 19.13
CA LYS A 346 -7.90 -4.61 20.22
C LYS A 346 -8.79 -4.85 21.43
N ALA A 347 -9.54 -3.83 21.86
CA ALA A 347 -10.45 -3.94 22.99
C ALA A 347 -11.56 -4.97 22.72
N ARG A 348 -12.22 -4.90 21.55
CA ARG A 348 -13.32 -5.84 21.21
C ARG A 348 -12.85 -7.27 21.03
N ALA A 349 -11.67 -7.47 20.43
CA ALA A 349 -11.05 -8.80 20.33
C ALA A 349 -10.75 -9.40 21.72
N SER A 350 -10.26 -8.59 22.65
CA SER A 350 -10.02 -9.02 24.03
C SER A 350 -11.33 -9.40 24.75
N GLU A 351 -12.36 -8.57 24.63
CA GLU A 351 -13.69 -8.86 25.20
C GLU A 351 -14.28 -10.18 24.65
N LEU A 352 -14.22 -10.39 23.33
CA LEU A 352 -14.71 -11.61 22.68
C LEU A 352 -13.96 -12.85 23.18
N ARG A 353 -12.63 -12.78 23.24
CA ARG A 353 -11.79 -13.87 23.73
C ARG A 353 -12.08 -14.21 25.19
N ASN A 354 -12.28 -13.20 26.03
CA ASN A 354 -12.62 -13.39 27.45
C ASN A 354 -13.98 -14.06 27.60
N GLU A 355 -14.98 -13.64 26.83
CA GLU A 355 -16.31 -14.25 26.85
C GLU A 355 -16.27 -15.71 26.35
N ARG A 356 -15.57 -15.99 25.24
CA ARG A 356 -15.37 -17.36 24.74
C ARG A 356 -14.69 -18.26 25.77
N THR A 357 -13.63 -17.76 26.39
CA THR A 357 -12.91 -18.49 27.46
C THR A 357 -13.83 -18.78 28.64
N ARG A 358 -14.63 -17.80 29.08
CA ARG A 358 -15.63 -17.97 30.15
C ARG A 358 -16.66 -19.04 29.78
N LEU A 359 -17.18 -19.01 28.56
CA LEU A 359 -18.19 -19.95 28.06
C LEU A 359 -17.63 -21.38 27.95
N ILE A 360 -16.40 -21.56 27.45
CA ILE A 360 -15.74 -22.86 27.36
C ILE A 360 -15.55 -23.43 28.78
N ARG A 361 -15.07 -22.63 29.75
CA ARG A 361 -14.93 -23.07 31.15
C ARG A 361 -16.27 -23.49 31.74
N GLN A 362 -17.33 -22.70 31.49
CA GLN A 362 -18.69 -23.03 31.94
C GLN A 362 -19.16 -24.36 31.34
N ARG A 363 -18.93 -24.58 30.04
CA ARG A 363 -19.33 -25.81 29.35
C ARG A 363 -18.59 -27.04 29.87
N ILE A 364 -17.28 -26.92 30.14
CA ILE A 364 -16.50 -27.99 30.77
C ILE A 364 -17.06 -28.32 32.16
N LYS A 365 -17.40 -27.31 32.97
CA LYS A 365 -18.01 -27.51 34.29
C LYS A 365 -19.36 -28.21 34.22
N GLU A 366 -20.21 -27.84 33.26
CA GLU A 366 -21.53 -28.46 33.04
C GLU A 366 -21.42 -29.95 32.69
N ILE A 367 -20.40 -30.35 31.93
CA ILE A 367 -20.21 -31.72 31.45
C ILE A 367 -19.46 -32.59 32.46
N THR A 368 -18.39 -32.04 33.07
CA THR A 368 -17.48 -32.81 33.94
C THR A 368 -17.84 -32.72 35.42
N GLY A 369 -18.65 -31.74 35.83
CA GLY A 369 -18.96 -31.45 37.23
C GLY A 369 -17.79 -30.85 38.03
N ASN A 370 -16.61 -30.69 37.42
CA ASN A 370 -15.42 -30.15 38.06
C ASN A 370 -15.30 -28.65 37.82
N ASP A 371 -15.13 -27.90 38.90
CA ASP A 371 -14.86 -26.46 38.82
C ASP A 371 -13.38 -26.24 38.51
N LEU A 372 -13.07 -25.74 37.33
CA LEU A 372 -11.69 -25.40 36.95
C LEU A 372 -11.11 -24.27 37.82
N ASP A 373 -11.97 -23.49 38.49
CA ASP A 373 -11.59 -22.35 39.34
C ASP A 373 -11.31 -22.74 40.82
N TYR A 374 -11.66 -23.96 41.29
CA TYR A 374 -11.65 -24.29 42.72
C TYR A 374 -10.48 -25.18 43.20
N ASP A 375 -9.69 -25.77 42.30
CA ASP A 375 -8.48 -26.48 42.72
C ASP A 375 -7.34 -25.46 42.91
N GLY A 376 -7.08 -25.06 44.15
CA GLY A 376 -5.96 -24.22 44.60
C GLY A 376 -4.55 -24.80 44.35
N LYS A 377 -4.42 -25.69 43.36
CA LYS A 377 -3.19 -26.23 42.79
C LYS A 377 -3.15 -26.17 41.25
N GLY A 378 -4.25 -25.79 40.58
CA GLY A 378 -4.39 -25.84 39.12
C GLY A 378 -4.27 -24.50 38.39
N SER A 379 -4.21 -23.37 39.10
CA SER A 379 -4.09 -22.03 38.49
C SER A 379 -2.72 -21.78 37.83
N HIS A 380 -1.77 -22.70 38.01
CA HIS A 380 -0.41 -22.59 37.46
C HIS A 380 -0.14 -23.54 36.26
N GLU A 381 -1.06 -24.48 35.96
CA GLU A 381 -0.87 -25.49 34.89
C GLU A 381 -1.68 -25.22 33.62
N LEU A 382 -2.84 -24.57 33.72
CA LEU A 382 -3.43 -23.90 32.56
C LEU A 382 -2.57 -22.67 32.34
N ARG A 383 -1.58 -22.80 31.45
CA ARG A 383 -0.61 -21.77 31.07
C ARG A 383 -1.37 -20.45 30.89
N ASP A 384 -1.35 -19.62 31.92
CA ASP A 384 -1.55 -18.18 31.79
C ASP A 384 -0.46 -17.77 30.81
N SER A 385 -0.82 -17.73 29.54
CA SER A 385 0.13 -17.81 28.43
C SER A 385 0.81 -16.47 28.20
N GLY A 386 0.87 -15.61 29.23
CA GLY A 386 1.29 -14.23 29.11
C GLY A 386 0.41 -13.42 28.15
N VAL A 387 -0.73 -13.96 27.70
CA VAL A 387 -1.52 -13.35 26.62
C VAL A 387 -2.16 -12.03 27.07
N ASP A 388 -2.37 -11.88 28.37
CA ASP A 388 -2.84 -10.65 29.01
C ASP A 388 -1.67 -9.73 29.43
N SER A 389 -0.45 -10.26 29.64
CA SER A 389 0.73 -9.46 30.00
C SER A 389 1.53 -8.93 28.81
N GLU A 390 1.32 -9.47 27.61
CA GLU A 390 1.98 -9.04 26.36
C GLU A 390 1.12 -8.07 25.51
N PHE A 391 0.07 -7.47 26.11
CA PHE A 391 -0.66 -6.37 25.48
C PHE A 391 0.15 -5.06 25.44
N ASP A 392 1.30 -5.02 26.12
CA ASP A 392 2.28 -3.94 26.07
C ASP A 392 3.13 -4.03 24.80
N ASP A 393 2.48 -4.12 23.63
CA ASP A 393 3.14 -3.94 22.34
C ASP A 393 2.99 -2.46 21.97
N THR A 394 3.82 -1.62 22.60
CA THR A 394 4.08 -0.22 22.26
C THR A 394 4.72 -0.04 20.88
N SER A 395 4.64 -1.04 20.00
CA SER A 395 4.99 -0.88 18.59
C SER A 395 4.02 0.13 17.99
N THR A 396 4.54 1.34 17.77
CA THR A 396 3.79 2.42 17.11
C THR A 396 3.24 1.92 15.76
N ALA A 397 2.09 2.42 15.31
CA ALA A 397 1.55 2.08 13.98
C ALA A 397 2.62 2.24 12.86
N ASP A 398 3.56 3.17 13.06
CA ASP A 398 4.73 3.37 12.20
C ASP A 398 5.75 2.21 12.24
N GLU A 399 6.00 1.57 13.40
CA GLU A 399 6.85 0.37 13.54
C GLU A 399 6.18 -0.90 13.00
N GLN A 400 4.88 -1.06 13.22
CA GLN A 400 4.12 -2.19 12.69
C GLN A 400 4.18 -2.21 11.16
N ILE A 401 4.08 -1.03 10.54
CA ILE A 401 4.14 -0.89 9.08
C ILE A 401 5.60 -0.86 8.57
N ALA A 402 6.56 -0.32 9.33
CA ALA A 402 7.98 -0.46 9.00
C ALA A 402 8.40 -1.94 8.91
N ARG A 403 7.91 -2.81 9.82
CA ARG A 403 8.19 -4.25 9.78
C ARG A 403 7.56 -4.98 8.59
N ILE A 404 6.39 -4.54 8.12
CA ILE A 404 5.78 -5.07 6.87
C ILE A 404 6.74 -4.91 5.69
N PHE A 405 7.54 -3.84 5.66
CA PHE A 405 8.33 -3.47 4.47
C PHE A 405 9.86 -3.54 4.65
N GLU A 406 10.43 -3.53 5.86
CA GLU A 406 11.87 -3.76 6.06
C GLU A 406 12.29 -5.19 5.67
N SER A 407 11.35 -6.14 5.70
CA SER A 407 11.53 -7.52 5.22
C SER A 407 11.89 -7.60 3.73
N SER A 408 11.55 -6.59 2.91
CA SER A 408 11.90 -6.52 1.48
C SER A 408 13.22 -5.76 1.20
N ARG A 409 13.84 -5.16 2.21
CA ARG A 409 15.09 -4.39 2.06
C ARG A 409 16.35 -5.19 2.39
N SER A 410 16.23 -6.26 3.18
CA SER A 410 17.37 -7.05 3.67
C SER A 410 18.06 -7.96 2.64
N GLU A 411 17.48 -8.15 1.44
CA GLU A 411 18.07 -9.01 0.40
C GLU A 411 18.71 -8.25 -0.79
N ARG A 412 18.68 -6.92 -0.80
CA ARG A 412 19.38 -6.10 -1.82
C ARG A 412 20.88 -5.96 -1.51
N LYS A 413 21.60 -7.08 -1.41
CA LYS A 413 23.07 -7.13 -1.51
C LYS A 413 23.46 -7.54 -2.93
N GLY A 414 23.31 -6.66 -3.92
CA GLY A 414 23.73 -7.00 -5.28
C GLY A 414 23.60 -5.91 -6.34
N ALA A 415 22.60 -5.03 -6.24
CA ALA A 415 22.55 -3.83 -7.08
C ALA A 415 23.35 -2.72 -6.39
N LYS A 416 24.23 -2.03 -7.11
CA LYS A 416 24.89 -0.80 -6.61
C LYS A 416 23.78 0.15 -6.15
N SER A 417 23.64 0.27 -4.83
CA SER A 417 22.59 1.05 -4.21
C SER A 417 22.78 2.52 -4.55
N LEU A 418 21.92 3.06 -5.41
CA LEU A 418 21.74 4.50 -5.62
C LEU A 418 20.88 5.13 -4.52
N THR A 419 20.66 4.43 -3.40
CA THR A 419 20.03 5.04 -2.23
C THR A 419 20.93 6.14 -1.67
N PRO A 420 20.42 7.37 -1.50
CA PRO A 420 21.16 8.41 -0.81
C PRO A 420 21.53 7.92 0.60
N ASP A 421 22.78 8.15 1.00
CA ASP A 421 23.22 8.00 2.37
C ASP A 421 22.32 8.88 3.28
N PRO A 422 21.60 8.31 4.25
CA PRO A 422 20.73 9.08 5.15
C PRO A 422 21.48 10.09 6.01
N THR A 423 22.82 10.05 6.05
CA THR A 423 23.67 11.04 6.73
C THR A 423 24.08 12.23 5.87
N ARG A 424 23.82 12.21 4.55
CA ARG A 424 23.96 13.41 3.71
C ARG A 424 22.68 14.22 3.76
N VAL A 425 22.66 15.21 4.63
CA VAL A 425 21.65 16.27 4.64
C VAL A 425 21.61 16.90 3.24
N PRO A 426 20.44 17.02 2.58
CA PRO A 426 20.35 17.70 1.29
C PRO A 426 20.96 19.10 1.39
N PHE A 427 21.76 19.47 0.39
CA PHE A 427 22.33 20.82 0.31
C PHE A 427 21.18 21.83 0.17
N VAL A 428 20.93 22.57 1.24
CA VAL A 428 19.86 23.57 1.41
C VAL A 428 18.47 23.02 1.04
N MET A 429 17.82 22.35 2.00
CA MET A 429 16.39 22.07 1.86
C MET A 429 15.62 23.39 1.65
N PRO A 430 14.60 23.40 0.76
CA PRO A 430 13.68 24.52 0.66
C PRO A 430 13.14 24.84 2.04
N THR A 431 13.07 26.13 2.36
CA THR A 431 12.49 26.58 3.62
C THR A 431 11.06 26.01 3.70
N PRO A 432 10.73 25.23 4.75
CA PRO A 432 9.39 24.69 4.91
C PRO A 432 8.35 25.81 4.88
N LEU A 433 7.20 25.55 4.27
CA LEU A 433 6.09 26.48 4.30
C LEU A 433 5.54 26.55 5.73
N PRO A 434 5.17 27.73 6.25
CA PRO A 434 4.37 27.82 7.47
C PRO A 434 3.08 27.00 7.34
N SER A 435 2.58 26.41 8.43
CA SER A 435 1.37 25.57 8.38
C SER A 435 0.14 26.32 7.86
N ALA A 436 0.09 27.65 8.00
CA ALA A 436 -0.99 28.48 7.46
C ALA A 436 -0.93 28.66 5.93
N ASP A 437 0.25 28.47 5.33
CA ASP A 437 0.49 28.62 3.89
C ASP A 437 0.46 27.27 3.14
N LEU A 438 0.35 26.16 3.88
CA LEU A 438 0.10 24.84 3.31
C LEU A 438 -1.33 24.77 2.75
N ALA A 439 -1.48 24.05 1.65
CA ALA A 439 -2.79 23.73 1.11
C ALA A 439 -3.66 23.01 2.16
N PRO A 440 -4.99 23.22 2.12
CA PRO A 440 -5.90 22.59 3.08
C PRO A 440 -5.83 21.06 3.01
N THR A 441 -6.12 20.42 4.14
CA THR A 441 -6.29 18.96 4.21
C THR A 441 -7.49 18.54 3.37
N PRO A 442 -7.41 17.46 2.57
CA PRO A 442 -8.56 16.93 1.84
C PRO A 442 -9.69 16.50 2.78
N GLN A 443 -10.89 16.36 2.24
CA GLN A 443 -12.02 15.87 3.01
C GLN A 443 -11.82 14.40 3.42
N LYS A 444 -12.39 13.98 4.55
CA LYS A 444 -12.27 12.59 5.02
C LYS A 444 -12.74 11.58 3.97
N GLU A 445 -13.77 11.91 3.20
CA GLU A 445 -14.30 11.06 2.12
C GLU A 445 -13.32 10.89 0.97
N GLU A 446 -12.46 11.88 0.71
CA GLU A 446 -11.41 11.81 -0.32
C GLU A 446 -10.22 10.96 0.18
N ILE A 447 -9.87 11.11 1.47
CA ILE A 447 -8.76 10.39 2.12
C ILE A 447 -9.08 8.90 2.25
N PHE A 448 -10.27 8.58 2.74
CA PHE A 448 -10.66 7.23 3.14
C PHE A 448 -11.66 6.56 2.19
N GLY A 449 -12.22 7.30 1.24
CA GLY A 449 -13.31 6.81 0.39
C GLY A 449 -14.66 6.77 1.14
N ARG A 450 -15.57 5.90 0.68
CA ARG A 450 -16.96 5.84 1.16
C ARG A 450 -17.14 5.12 2.52
N ILE A 451 -16.19 5.24 3.45
CA ILE A 451 -16.28 4.63 4.80
C ILE A 451 -17.53 5.10 5.54
N GLU A 452 -17.92 6.38 5.44
CA GLU A 452 -19.11 6.88 6.13
C GLU A 452 -20.41 6.22 5.65
N SER A 453 -20.49 5.87 4.36
CA SER A 453 -21.62 5.11 3.82
C SER A 453 -21.69 3.68 4.37
N LEU A 454 -20.54 3.08 4.65
CA LEU A 454 -20.43 1.76 5.27
C LEU A 454 -20.83 1.85 6.75
N ARG A 455 -20.35 2.87 7.46
CA ARG A 455 -20.70 3.19 8.85
C ARG A 455 -22.21 3.37 9.02
N ASN A 456 -22.85 4.09 8.11
CA ASN A 456 -24.29 4.33 8.14
C ASN A 456 -25.12 3.07 7.87
N ARG A 457 -24.64 2.17 6.98
CA ARG A 457 -25.28 0.87 6.74
C ARG A 457 -25.24 -0.02 7.99
N TYR A 458 -24.07 -0.14 8.60
CA TYR A 458 -23.92 -0.96 9.80
C TYR A 458 -24.73 -0.45 10.99
N LYS A 459 -24.76 0.88 11.22
CA LYS A 459 -25.64 1.48 12.24
C LYS A 459 -27.10 1.08 12.04
N LYS A 460 -27.55 0.99 10.79
CA LYS A 460 -28.90 0.56 10.46
C LYS A 460 -29.12 -0.92 10.75
N GLU A 461 -28.15 -1.77 10.40
CA GLU A 461 -28.20 -3.21 10.68
C GLU A 461 -28.25 -3.50 12.18
N ILE A 462 -27.44 -2.82 13.01
CA ILE A 462 -27.52 -2.93 14.49
C ILE A 462 -28.92 -2.56 14.98
N MET A 463 -29.45 -1.41 14.56
CA MET A 463 -30.77 -0.95 15.01
C MET A 463 -31.89 -1.93 14.63
N ASP A 464 -31.85 -2.49 13.42
CA ASP A 464 -32.83 -3.48 12.98
C ASP A 464 -32.72 -4.78 13.77
N LEU A 465 -31.51 -5.14 14.22
CA LEU A 465 -31.27 -6.33 15.00
C LEU A 465 -31.71 -6.18 16.46
N GLU A 466 -31.40 -5.06 17.11
CA GLU A 466 -31.94 -4.73 18.43
C GLU A 466 -33.48 -4.73 18.42
N ARG A 467 -34.07 -4.19 17.34
CA ARG A 467 -35.52 -4.23 17.14
C ARG A 467 -36.03 -5.67 17.03
N ASN A 468 -35.37 -6.52 16.24
CA ASN A 468 -35.75 -7.92 16.07
C ASN A 468 -35.57 -8.75 17.35
N GLN A 469 -34.52 -8.49 18.13
CA GLN A 469 -34.29 -9.12 19.43
C GLN A 469 -35.39 -8.74 20.43
N LYS A 470 -35.74 -7.45 20.52
CA LYS A 470 -36.88 -6.99 21.35
C LYS A 470 -38.19 -7.66 20.94
N LEU A 471 -38.42 -7.83 19.63
CA LEU A 471 -39.60 -8.50 19.08
C LEU A 471 -39.63 -9.99 19.42
N ASN A 472 -38.50 -10.69 19.34
CA ASN A 472 -38.39 -12.10 19.73
C ASN A 472 -38.54 -12.28 21.24
N GLN A 473 -37.93 -11.44 22.07
CA GLN A 473 -38.12 -11.47 23.52
C GLN A 473 -39.58 -11.21 23.92
N ALA A 474 -40.26 -10.27 23.25
CA ALA A 474 -41.69 -10.01 23.44
C ALA A 474 -42.54 -11.23 23.05
N ARG A 475 -42.21 -11.91 21.93
CA ARG A 475 -42.88 -13.16 21.51
C ARG A 475 -42.70 -14.29 22.51
N VAL A 476 -41.48 -14.49 23.02
CA VAL A 476 -41.17 -15.55 23.99
C VAL A 476 -41.90 -15.29 25.32
N THR A 477 -41.88 -14.05 25.81
CA THR A 477 -42.59 -13.67 27.04
C THR A 477 -44.12 -13.76 26.89
N GLN A 478 -44.67 -13.42 25.72
CA GLN A 478 -46.08 -13.62 25.43
C GLN A 478 -46.45 -15.11 25.39
N GLY A 479 -45.67 -15.94 24.70
CA GLY A 479 -45.89 -17.38 24.66
C GLY A 479 -45.75 -18.08 26.01
N LEU A 480 -44.85 -17.58 26.88
CA LEU A 480 -44.72 -18.03 28.27
C LEU A 480 -45.94 -17.65 29.11
N LYS A 481 -46.47 -16.43 28.95
CA LYS A 481 -47.70 -15.98 29.64
C LYS A 481 -48.92 -16.81 29.20
N GLU A 482 -49.05 -17.09 27.92
CA GLU A 482 -50.14 -17.91 27.38
C GLU A 482 -50.08 -19.36 27.91
N LYS A 483 -48.87 -19.92 28.09
CA LYS A 483 -48.66 -21.26 28.69
C LYS A 483 -48.83 -21.30 30.21
N LEU A 484 -48.77 -20.17 30.91
CA LEU A 484 -48.99 -20.08 32.36
C LEU A 484 -50.46 -19.80 32.71
N GLN A 485 -51.29 -19.43 31.73
CA GLN A 485 -52.73 -19.21 31.88
C GLN A 485 -53.58 -20.45 31.52
N HIS A 486 -52.94 -21.52 31.05
CA HIS A 486 -53.50 -22.85 30.84
C HIS A 486 -52.78 -23.83 31.77
#